data_AF-A0A441ZIJ7-F1
#
_entry.id   AF-A0A441ZIJ7-F1
#
_cell.length_a   1.000
_cell.length_b   1.000
_cell.length_c   1.000
_cell.angle_alpha   90.00
_cell.angle_beta   90.00
_cell.angle_gamma   90.00
#
_symmetry.space_group_name_H-M   'P 1'
#
loop_
_entity.id
_entity.type
_entity.pdbx_description
1 polymer ?
#
loop_
_entity_poly.entity_id
_entity_poly.type
_entity_poly.pdbx_seq_one_letter_code
_entity_poly.pdbx_strand_id
1 'polypeptide(L)'
;MTVCWRSQGCTPGNEASPNWQEASPIPIIASSARQDNVTAMNTDLRAAALLRTEEIIAEHGWAVQGVLGGPQDGGGFSYTIGLSRTLGHPEIFIAGFDHELQRRLLNDVGRLIKDGEDFSRPRLADRVVRDFNVAFRPLLPASVQKHGGIGLDVLGDFDAVQMFLPDPSGKFPWDLGCKRSYVTVQTYLLEVSGPIPGSDEHRAGLN
;
A
#
# COMPACT_ATOMS: atom_id res chain seq x y z
N MET A 1 -44.27 -26.12 52.29
CA MET A 1 -43.49 -24.88 52.45
C MET A 1 -42.75 -24.63 51.15
N THR A 2 -43.12 -23.55 50.50
CA THR A 2 -42.55 -22.97 49.29
C THR A 2 -41.14 -22.45 49.57
N VAL A 3 -40.14 -22.80 48.75
CA VAL A 3 -39.09 -21.84 48.32
C VAL A 3 -38.62 -22.23 46.91
N CYS A 4 -38.72 -21.26 46.00
CA CYS A 4 -38.28 -21.30 44.61
C CYS A 4 -36.75 -21.38 44.48
N TRP A 5 -36.24 -22.12 43.51
CA TRP A 5 -34.88 -21.96 42.98
C TRP A 5 -34.97 -21.34 41.58
N ARG A 6 -34.46 -20.12 41.44
CA ARG A 6 -34.10 -19.47 40.18
C ARG A 6 -32.72 -18.84 40.38
N SER A 7 -31.75 -19.30 39.61
CA SER A 7 -30.92 -18.45 38.73
C SER A 7 -29.83 -19.28 38.05
N GLN A 8 -30.16 -19.70 36.84
CA GLN A 8 -29.38 -19.59 35.60
C GLN A 8 -27.94 -20.13 35.58
N GLY A 9 -27.76 -21.12 34.70
CA GLY A 9 -26.51 -21.77 34.42
C GLY A 9 -25.61 -20.97 33.48
N CYS A 10 -24.32 -21.19 33.67
CA CYS A 10 -23.28 -20.89 32.69
C CYS A 10 -23.46 -21.76 31.44
N THR A 11 -23.53 -21.13 30.27
CA THR A 11 -23.12 -21.74 29.00
C THR A 11 -21.89 -21.01 28.49
N PRO A 12 -20.93 -21.70 27.84
CA PRO A 12 -19.80 -21.03 27.21
C PRO A 12 -20.27 -20.36 25.92
N GLY A 13 -20.16 -19.04 25.87
CA GLY A 13 -20.36 -18.26 24.65
C GLY A 13 -19.17 -18.47 23.71
N ASN A 14 -19.45 -19.02 22.53
CA ASN A 14 -18.63 -18.87 21.33
C ASN A 14 -18.51 -17.38 21.01
N GLU A 15 -17.38 -16.75 21.31
CA GLU A 15 -17.00 -15.51 20.65
C GLU A 15 -16.43 -15.87 19.27
N ALA A 16 -17.28 -15.73 18.27
CA ALA A 16 -16.91 -15.85 16.87
C ALA A 16 -15.96 -14.70 16.52
N SER A 17 -14.72 -15.06 16.17
CA SER A 17 -13.78 -14.20 15.46
C SER A 17 -14.46 -13.56 14.24
N PRO A 18 -14.22 -12.27 13.93
CA PRO A 18 -14.75 -11.69 12.70
C PRO A 18 -14.07 -12.36 11.51
N ASN A 19 -14.83 -13.21 10.81
CA ASN A 19 -14.44 -13.81 9.55
C ASN A 19 -14.44 -12.74 8.46
N TRP A 20 -13.29 -12.12 8.20
CA TRP A 20 -13.14 -11.06 7.19
C TRP A 20 -13.06 -11.57 5.74
N GLN A 21 -13.65 -12.74 5.44
CA GLN A 21 -13.66 -13.32 4.09
C GLN A 21 -14.83 -12.85 3.19
N GLU A 22 -15.68 -11.91 3.63
CA GLU A 22 -16.76 -11.35 2.80
C GLU A 22 -16.57 -9.86 2.48
N ALA A 23 -15.36 -9.47 2.07
CA ALA A 23 -15.17 -8.22 1.35
C ALA A 23 -15.79 -8.33 -0.05
N SER A 24 -17.07 -7.94 -0.12
CA SER A 24 -17.89 -7.47 -1.25
C SER A 24 -17.41 -7.77 -2.69
N PRO A 25 -18.20 -8.50 -3.51
CA PRO A 25 -17.88 -8.72 -4.92
C PRO A 25 -18.18 -7.45 -5.73
N ILE A 26 -17.16 -6.82 -6.31
CA ILE A 26 -17.36 -5.86 -7.40
C ILE A 26 -17.88 -6.63 -8.62
N PRO A 27 -18.95 -6.20 -9.31
CA PRO A 27 -19.41 -6.86 -10.52
C PRO A 27 -18.44 -6.58 -11.69
N ILE A 28 -18.07 -7.63 -12.43
CA ILE A 28 -17.49 -7.51 -13.78
C ILE A 28 -18.65 -7.25 -14.74
N ILE A 29 -18.76 -6.03 -15.28
CA ILE A 29 -19.82 -5.67 -16.24
C ILE A 29 -19.27 -5.72 -17.67
N ALA A 30 -19.86 -6.59 -18.50
CA ALA A 30 -19.63 -6.63 -19.94
C ALA A 30 -20.27 -5.43 -20.66
N SER A 31 -19.53 -4.84 -21.58
CA SER A 31 -19.83 -3.60 -22.28
C SER A 31 -20.99 -3.73 -23.30
N SER A 32 -22.11 -3.03 -23.05
CA SER A 32 -22.85 -2.30 -24.10
C SER A 32 -23.78 -1.23 -23.50
N ALA A 33 -23.22 -0.07 -23.12
CA ALA A 33 -24.02 1.11 -22.76
C ALA A 33 -23.50 2.35 -23.50
N ARG A 34 -24.43 3.21 -23.94
CA ARG A 34 -24.17 4.48 -24.64
C ARG A 34 -23.16 5.34 -23.87
N GLN A 35 -22.28 6.01 -24.61
CA GLN A 35 -21.17 6.85 -24.14
C GLN A 35 -21.57 7.86 -23.05
N ASP A 36 -22.78 8.39 -23.11
CA ASP A 36 -23.29 9.43 -22.19
C ASP A 36 -23.57 8.86 -20.78
N ASN A 37 -23.98 7.59 -20.68
CA ASN A 37 -24.25 6.92 -19.40
C ASN A 37 -22.97 6.39 -18.73
N VAL A 38 -21.94 6.08 -19.54
CA VAL A 38 -20.62 5.63 -19.06
C VAL A 38 -19.87 6.76 -18.34
N THR A 39 -20.01 8.00 -18.81
CA THR A 39 -19.33 9.16 -18.21
C THR A 39 -19.94 9.54 -16.85
N ALA A 40 -21.27 9.53 -16.75
CA ALA A 40 -21.98 9.78 -15.49
C ALA A 40 -21.72 8.66 -14.47
N MET A 41 -21.83 7.38 -14.85
CA MET A 41 -21.49 6.25 -13.97
C MET A 41 -20.03 6.28 -13.49
N ASN A 42 -19.08 6.67 -14.36
CA ASN A 42 -17.68 6.83 -13.95
C ASN A 42 -17.49 7.98 -12.94
N THR A 43 -18.32 9.02 -13.02
CA THR A 43 -18.28 10.15 -12.08
C THR A 43 -18.85 9.74 -10.71
N ASP A 44 -19.97 9.02 -10.68
CA ASP A 44 -20.59 8.55 -9.45
C ASP A 44 -19.71 7.52 -8.71
N LEU A 45 -19.09 6.60 -9.45
CA LEU A 45 -18.14 5.64 -8.89
C LEU A 45 -16.90 6.35 -8.31
N ARG A 46 -16.41 7.39 -8.98
CA ARG A 46 -15.27 8.18 -8.47
C ARG A 46 -15.66 8.95 -7.21
N ALA A 47 -16.82 9.61 -7.19
CA ALA A 47 -17.31 10.33 -6.03
C ALA A 47 -17.48 9.40 -4.81
N ALA A 48 -18.04 8.20 -5.01
CA ALA A 48 -18.14 7.19 -3.96
C ALA A 48 -16.76 6.72 -3.46
N ALA A 49 -15.80 6.54 -4.36
CA ALA A 49 -14.43 6.18 -3.98
C ALA A 49 -13.74 7.27 -3.15
N LEU A 50 -13.96 8.55 -3.47
CA LEU A 50 -13.44 9.69 -2.71
C LEU A 50 -14.01 9.71 -1.28
N LEU A 51 -15.33 9.62 -1.15
CA LEU A 51 -15.99 9.60 0.17
C LEU A 51 -15.50 8.45 1.02
N ARG A 52 -15.44 7.24 0.45
CA ARG A 52 -14.95 6.06 1.17
C ARG A 52 -13.49 6.19 1.59
N THR A 53 -12.66 6.82 0.75
CA THR A 53 -11.25 7.06 1.08
C THR A 53 -11.12 8.01 2.27
N GLU A 54 -11.88 9.10 2.29
CA GLU A 54 -11.91 10.05 3.40
C GLU A 54 -12.42 9.41 4.70
N GLU A 55 -13.45 8.56 4.64
CA GLU A 55 -13.96 7.80 5.80
C GLU A 55 -12.87 6.89 6.40
N ILE A 56 -12.17 6.13 5.57
CA ILE A 56 -11.08 5.24 6.00
C ILE A 56 -9.93 6.04 6.61
N ILE A 57 -9.58 7.19 6.03
CA ILE A 57 -8.53 8.08 6.57
C ILE A 57 -8.96 8.62 7.94
N ALA A 58 -10.21 9.06 8.08
CA ALA A 58 -10.72 9.58 9.35
C ALA A 58 -10.74 8.51 10.45
N GLU A 59 -11.04 7.25 10.11
CA GLU A 59 -11.11 6.15 11.08
C GLU A 59 -9.72 5.59 11.43
N HIS A 60 -8.84 5.42 10.45
CA HIS A 60 -7.59 4.65 10.62
C HIS A 60 -6.31 5.47 10.47
N GLY A 61 -6.40 6.67 9.89
CA GLY A 61 -5.27 7.57 9.63
C GLY A 61 -4.77 7.51 8.18
N TRP A 62 -4.92 6.38 7.49
CA TRP A 62 -4.61 6.24 6.06
C TRP A 62 -5.51 5.20 5.40
N ALA A 63 -5.73 5.37 4.10
CA ALA A 63 -6.31 4.35 3.22
C ALA A 63 -5.21 3.70 2.36
N VAL A 64 -5.51 2.53 1.79
CA VAL A 64 -4.67 1.89 0.76
C VAL A 64 -5.46 1.82 -0.54
N GLN A 65 -4.92 2.41 -1.60
CA GLN A 65 -5.49 2.39 -2.94
C GLN A 65 -4.68 1.47 -3.85
N GLY A 66 -5.34 0.48 -4.44
CA GLY A 66 -4.77 -0.38 -5.48
C GLY A 66 -5.09 0.14 -6.89
N VAL A 67 -4.11 0.07 -7.79
CA VAL A 67 -4.27 0.38 -9.21
C VAL A 67 -3.85 -0.85 -10.00
N LEU A 68 -4.83 -1.45 -10.69
CA LEU A 68 -4.61 -2.63 -11.52
C LEU A 68 -3.71 -2.28 -12.70
N GLY A 69 -2.65 -3.06 -12.89
CA GLY A 69 -1.78 -2.98 -14.05
C GLY A 69 -2.11 -4.03 -15.11
N GLY A 70 -1.54 -3.87 -16.31
CA GLY A 70 -1.53 -4.91 -17.32
C GLY A 70 -0.56 -6.05 -16.98
N PRO A 71 -0.51 -7.12 -17.81
CA PRO A 71 0.40 -8.26 -17.60
C PRO A 71 1.88 -7.87 -17.50
N GLN A 72 2.25 -6.75 -18.12
CA GLN A 72 3.63 -6.26 -18.23
C GLN A 72 4.04 -5.47 -16.98
N ASP A 73 3.05 -5.03 -16.21
CA ASP A 73 3.19 -4.11 -15.06
C ASP A 73 3.29 -4.88 -13.73
N GLY A 74 3.42 -6.21 -13.79
CA GLY A 74 3.61 -7.05 -12.61
C GLY A 74 2.42 -7.10 -11.65
N GLY A 75 1.21 -6.78 -12.11
CA GLY A 75 0.02 -6.69 -11.27
C GLY A 75 -0.39 -5.25 -10.91
N GLY A 76 0.38 -4.24 -11.34
CA GLY A 76 0.09 -2.83 -11.03
C GLY A 76 0.81 -2.37 -9.78
N PHE A 77 0.21 -1.43 -9.04
CA PHE A 77 0.80 -0.87 -7.82
C PHE A 77 -0.29 -0.53 -6.80
N SER A 78 0.12 -0.37 -5.55
CA SER A 78 -0.73 0.22 -4.52
C SER A 78 0.02 1.31 -3.79
N TYR A 79 -0.73 2.22 -3.19
CA TYR A 79 -0.17 3.30 -2.40
C TYR A 79 -1.07 3.70 -1.24
N THR A 80 -0.50 4.37 -0.25
CA THR A 80 -1.27 4.96 0.85
C THR A 80 -1.88 6.29 0.45
N ILE A 81 -2.97 6.66 1.12
CA ILE A 81 -3.54 8.01 1.04
C ILE A 81 -3.82 8.45 2.48
N GLY A 82 -3.25 9.57 2.90
CA GLY A 82 -3.56 10.21 4.19
C GLY A 82 -2.41 10.22 5.19
N LEU A 83 -1.29 9.51 4.94
CA LEU A 83 -0.12 9.57 5.82
C LEU A 83 0.44 10.99 5.93
N SER A 84 0.45 11.72 4.82
CA SER A 84 0.92 13.11 4.77
C SER A 84 0.06 14.02 5.64
N ARG A 85 -1.26 13.84 5.55
CA ARG A 85 -2.26 14.62 6.30
C ARG A 85 -2.27 14.29 7.80
N THR A 86 -2.14 13.01 8.16
CA THR A 86 -2.39 12.56 9.54
C THR A 86 -1.11 12.35 10.35
N LEU A 87 0.01 12.01 9.70
CA LEU A 87 1.28 11.68 10.34
C LEU A 87 2.45 12.56 9.85
N GLY A 88 2.23 13.44 8.87
CA GLY A 88 3.28 14.30 8.32
C GLY A 88 4.34 13.54 7.50
N HIS A 89 4.02 12.34 7.02
CA HIS A 89 4.93 11.46 6.28
C HIS A 89 4.51 11.36 4.80
N PRO A 90 5.44 11.35 3.82
CA PRO A 90 5.12 11.11 2.41
C PRO A 90 4.29 9.83 2.19
N GLU A 91 3.46 9.79 1.15
CA GLU A 91 2.72 8.57 0.84
C GLU A 91 3.66 7.44 0.40
N ILE A 92 3.36 6.19 0.76
CA ILE A 92 4.19 5.03 0.41
C ILE A 92 3.58 4.31 -0.79
N PHE A 93 4.39 4.06 -1.81
CA PHE A 93 4.04 3.31 -3.02
C PHE A 93 4.76 1.96 -3.05
N ILE A 94 4.12 0.94 -3.60
CA ILE A 94 4.76 -0.34 -3.94
C ILE A 94 4.22 -0.82 -5.28
N ALA A 95 5.12 -1.19 -6.19
CA ALA A 95 4.80 -1.66 -7.53
C ALA A 95 5.16 -3.15 -7.71
N GLY A 96 4.37 -3.83 -8.53
CA GLY A 96 4.49 -5.26 -8.79
C GLY A 96 3.95 -6.13 -7.65
N PHE A 97 4.00 -7.45 -7.83
CA PHE A 97 3.43 -8.44 -6.90
C PHE A 97 1.89 -8.38 -6.81
N ASP A 98 1.28 -9.32 -6.10
CA ASP A 98 -0.16 -9.32 -5.90
C ASP A 98 -0.61 -8.21 -4.94
N HIS A 99 -1.81 -7.67 -5.18
CA HIS A 99 -2.36 -6.56 -4.39
C HIS A 99 -2.54 -6.88 -2.90
N GLU A 100 -2.73 -8.15 -2.54
CA GLU A 100 -2.90 -8.52 -1.14
C GLU A 100 -1.57 -8.40 -0.38
N LEU A 101 -0.46 -8.83 -0.99
CA LEU A 101 0.87 -8.59 -0.48
C LEU A 101 1.16 -7.10 -0.35
N GLN A 102 0.91 -6.33 -1.42
CA GLN A 102 1.11 -4.87 -1.41
C GLN A 102 0.35 -4.21 -0.25
N ARG A 103 -0.96 -4.50 -0.13
CA ARG A 103 -1.84 -3.95 0.91
C ARG A 103 -1.37 -4.31 2.32
N ARG A 104 -0.96 -5.55 2.55
CA ARG A 104 -0.43 -5.98 3.85
C ARG A 104 0.82 -5.18 4.21
N LEU A 105 1.80 -5.10 3.31
CA LEU A 105 3.05 -4.39 3.54
C LEU A 105 2.85 -2.89 3.77
N LEU A 106 1.96 -2.25 2.99
CA LEU A 106 1.64 -0.83 3.19
C LEU A 106 1.02 -0.56 4.57
N ASN A 107 0.15 -1.46 5.05
CA ASN A 107 -0.41 -1.34 6.40
C ASN A 107 0.64 -1.58 7.49
N ASP A 108 1.56 -2.53 7.28
CA ASP A 108 2.66 -2.78 8.21
C ASP A 108 3.58 -1.54 8.29
N VAL A 109 3.92 -0.93 7.15
CA VAL A 109 4.68 0.34 7.09
C VAL A 109 3.92 1.50 7.73
N GLY A 110 2.62 1.65 7.46
CA GLY A 110 1.79 2.69 8.07
C GLY A 110 1.78 2.63 9.60
N ARG A 111 1.76 1.41 10.17
CA ARG A 111 1.90 1.22 11.63
C ARG A 111 3.28 1.61 12.13
N LEU A 112 4.35 1.24 11.43
CA LEU A 112 5.72 1.65 11.78
C LEU A 112 5.87 3.18 11.78
N ILE A 113 5.29 3.86 10.79
CA ILE A 113 5.29 5.34 10.70
C ILE A 113 4.51 5.94 11.88
N LYS A 114 3.34 5.37 12.21
CA LYS A 114 2.55 5.79 13.37
C LYS A 114 3.33 5.61 14.69
N ASP A 115 4.19 4.60 14.77
CA ASP A 115 5.08 4.34 15.91
C ASP A 115 6.37 5.18 15.89
N GLY A 116 6.54 6.08 14.90
CA GLY A 116 7.62 7.07 14.84
C GLY A 116 8.77 6.74 13.87
N GLU A 117 8.67 5.69 13.06
CA GLU A 117 9.63 5.47 11.97
C GLU A 117 9.44 6.50 10.84
N ASP A 118 10.55 6.92 10.23
CA ASP A 118 10.56 7.81 9.08
C ASP A 118 11.25 7.13 7.89
N PHE A 119 10.52 7.04 6.78
CA PHE A 119 10.94 6.48 5.50
C PHE A 119 10.96 7.54 4.38
N SER A 120 10.86 8.84 4.72
CA SER A 120 10.86 9.96 3.76
C SER A 120 12.17 10.08 2.96
N ARG A 121 13.27 9.54 3.49
CA ARG A 121 14.61 9.59 2.88
C ARG A 121 15.06 8.22 2.37
N PRO A 122 15.99 8.19 1.39
CA PRO A 122 16.61 6.94 0.97
C PRO A 122 17.22 6.16 2.13
N ARG A 123 16.67 4.98 2.43
CA ARG A 123 17.19 4.10 3.50
C ARG A 123 16.82 2.65 3.26
N LEU A 124 17.56 1.76 3.95
CA LEU A 124 17.14 0.38 4.19
C LEU A 124 16.35 0.31 5.50
N ALA A 125 15.42 -0.64 5.58
CA ALA A 125 14.68 -0.97 6.80
C ALA A 125 14.52 -2.48 6.94
N ASP A 126 14.79 -3.00 8.13
CA ASP A 126 14.77 -4.43 8.48
C ASP A 126 13.47 -4.86 9.19
N ARG A 127 12.61 -3.91 9.56
CA ARG A 127 11.39 -4.16 10.36
C ARG A 127 10.13 -4.43 9.53
N VAL A 128 10.20 -4.35 8.21
CA VAL A 128 9.01 -4.46 7.32
C VAL A 128 8.77 -5.90 6.87
N VAL A 129 9.84 -6.58 6.43
CA VAL A 129 9.77 -7.98 5.98
C VAL A 129 10.71 -8.80 6.83
N ARG A 130 10.20 -9.88 7.43
CA ARG A 130 11.03 -10.76 8.26
C ARG A 130 12.20 -11.31 7.45
N ASP A 131 13.40 -11.27 8.03
CA ASP A 131 14.65 -11.77 7.47
C ASP A 131 15.17 -11.02 6.23
N PHE A 132 14.52 -9.91 5.82
CA PHE A 132 14.92 -9.13 4.65
C PHE A 132 14.87 -7.63 4.91
N ASN A 133 15.88 -6.91 4.43
CA ASN A 133 15.77 -5.46 4.29
C ASN A 133 14.82 -5.11 3.15
N VAL A 134 14.01 -4.08 3.34
CA VAL A 134 13.35 -3.34 2.26
C VAL A 134 14.07 -2.02 2.04
N ALA A 135 13.95 -1.46 0.86
CA ALA A 135 14.55 -0.17 0.53
C ALA A 135 13.46 0.86 0.23
N PHE A 136 13.69 2.10 0.64
CA PHE A 136 12.79 3.22 0.38
C PHE A 136 13.52 4.25 -0.48
N ARG A 137 12.87 4.79 -1.51
CA ARG A 137 13.41 5.89 -2.34
C ARG A 137 12.31 6.89 -2.71
N PRO A 138 12.56 8.20 -2.59
CA PRO A 138 11.59 9.22 -2.98
C PRO A 138 11.17 9.07 -4.44
N LEU A 139 9.89 9.26 -4.74
CA LEU A 139 9.38 9.34 -6.10
C LEU A 139 9.68 10.72 -6.70
N LEU A 140 9.81 10.77 -8.02
CA LEU A 140 9.80 12.04 -8.73
C LEU A 140 8.39 12.65 -8.67
N PRO A 141 8.25 13.99 -8.49
CA PRO A 141 6.93 14.64 -8.50
C PRO A 141 6.12 14.32 -9.76
N ALA A 142 6.76 14.26 -10.93
CA ALA A 142 6.10 13.89 -12.19
C ALA A 142 5.54 12.45 -12.16
N SER A 143 6.20 11.53 -11.45
CA SER A 143 5.70 10.17 -11.27
C SER A 143 4.46 10.14 -10.37
N VAL A 144 4.45 10.97 -9.31
CA VAL A 144 3.27 11.12 -8.44
C VAL A 144 2.09 11.71 -9.21
N GLN A 145 2.31 12.78 -9.99
CA GLN A 145 1.24 13.39 -10.80
C GLN A 145 0.63 12.40 -11.80
N LYS A 146 1.44 11.52 -12.37
CA LYS A 146 0.98 10.51 -13.34
C LYS A 146 0.23 9.34 -12.68
N HIS A 147 0.59 8.95 -11.46
CA HIS A 147 0.12 7.70 -10.84
C HIS A 147 -0.70 7.90 -9.55
N GLY A 148 -0.83 9.14 -9.05
CA GLY A 148 -1.43 9.46 -7.76
C GLY A 148 -2.95 9.41 -7.72
N GLY A 149 -3.63 9.39 -8.87
CA GLY A 149 -5.05 9.05 -9.01
C GLY A 149 -5.98 9.67 -7.95
N ILE A 150 -6.67 8.83 -7.17
CA ILE A 150 -7.57 9.24 -6.08
C ILE A 150 -6.84 10.02 -4.99
N GLY A 151 -5.56 9.71 -4.74
CA GLY A 151 -4.76 10.44 -3.77
C GLY A 151 -4.61 11.93 -4.12
N LEU A 152 -4.47 12.26 -5.40
CA LEU A 152 -4.36 13.67 -5.84
C LEU A 152 -5.68 14.42 -5.66
N ASP A 153 -6.81 13.76 -5.92
CA ASP A 153 -8.13 14.36 -5.69
C ASP A 153 -8.38 14.61 -4.20
N VAL A 154 -7.91 13.71 -3.33
CA VAL A 154 -8.10 13.79 -1.87
C VAL A 154 -7.13 14.79 -1.23
N LEU A 155 -5.84 14.71 -1.56
CA LEU A 155 -4.78 15.43 -0.86
C LEU A 155 -4.31 16.70 -1.59
N GLY A 156 -4.62 16.85 -2.87
CA GLY A 156 -3.90 17.78 -3.74
C GLY A 156 -2.51 17.25 -4.07
N ASP A 157 -1.52 18.13 -4.20
CA ASP A 157 -0.13 17.74 -4.42
C ASP A 157 0.47 17.13 -3.13
N PHE A 158 1.17 16.00 -3.27
CA PHE A 158 1.85 15.34 -2.16
C PHE A 158 3.19 14.73 -2.60
N ASP A 159 4.09 14.58 -1.62
CA ASP A 159 5.32 13.82 -1.79
C ASP A 159 5.07 12.34 -1.54
N ALA A 160 5.84 11.49 -2.22
CA ALA A 160 5.74 10.06 -2.08
C ALA A 160 7.10 9.36 -2.13
N VAL A 161 7.13 8.14 -1.59
CA VAL A 161 8.30 7.27 -1.53
C VAL A 161 7.89 5.90 -2.03
N GLN A 162 8.71 5.29 -2.88
CA GLN A 162 8.53 3.90 -3.27
C GLN A 162 9.30 2.97 -2.33
N MET A 163 8.60 1.96 -1.86
CA MET A 163 9.15 0.77 -1.21
C MET A 163 9.56 -0.27 -2.26
N PHE A 164 10.77 -0.79 -2.10
CA PHE A 164 11.36 -1.84 -2.92
C PHE A 164 11.60 -3.09 -2.08
N LEU A 165 11.18 -4.24 -2.61
CA LEU A 165 11.44 -5.56 -2.05
C LEU A 165 12.67 -6.18 -2.72
N PRO A 166 13.55 -6.85 -1.95
CA PRO A 166 14.61 -7.65 -2.51
C PRO A 166 14.05 -8.94 -3.11
N ASP A 167 14.81 -9.56 -4.01
CA ASP A 167 14.54 -10.92 -4.43
C ASP A 167 14.86 -11.94 -3.30
N PRO A 168 14.54 -13.24 -3.47
CA PRO A 168 14.83 -14.26 -2.45
C PRO A 168 16.32 -14.45 -2.11
N SER A 169 17.23 -13.84 -2.89
CA SER A 169 18.67 -13.82 -2.62
C SER A 169 19.12 -12.50 -1.96
N GLY A 170 18.18 -11.67 -1.53
CA GLY A 170 18.44 -10.39 -0.86
C GLY A 170 18.90 -9.28 -1.80
N LYS A 171 18.69 -9.42 -3.12
CA LYS A 171 19.15 -8.46 -4.13
C LYS A 171 18.04 -7.51 -4.55
N PHE A 172 18.31 -6.21 -4.52
CA PHE A 172 17.42 -5.17 -5.00
C PHE A 172 17.51 -4.98 -6.53
N PRO A 173 16.55 -4.29 -7.17
CA PRO A 173 16.54 -4.10 -8.62
C PRO A 173 17.81 -3.50 -9.24
N TRP A 174 18.58 -2.74 -8.47
CA TRP A 174 19.85 -2.14 -8.90
C TRP A 174 21.08 -3.03 -8.65
N ASP A 175 20.93 -4.11 -7.88
CA ASP A 175 22.02 -5.01 -7.58
C ASP A 175 22.31 -5.94 -8.75
N LEU A 176 23.60 -6.15 -9.02
CA LEU A 176 24.04 -7.14 -9.99
C LEU A 176 23.55 -8.54 -9.56
N GLY A 177 22.85 -9.22 -10.47
CA GLY A 177 22.33 -10.56 -10.25
C GLY A 177 20.93 -10.63 -9.64
N CYS A 178 20.26 -9.49 -9.41
CA CYS A 178 18.85 -9.47 -9.02
C CYS A 178 17.99 -10.18 -10.07
N LYS A 179 17.03 -10.99 -9.63
CA LYS A 179 16.08 -11.67 -10.52
C LYS A 179 15.37 -10.66 -11.42
N ARG A 180 15.39 -10.93 -12.74
CA ARG A 180 14.81 -10.05 -13.77
C ARG A 180 13.35 -9.69 -13.52
N SER A 181 12.56 -10.62 -12.99
CA SER A 181 11.15 -10.36 -12.65
C SER A 181 11.01 -9.28 -11.57
N TYR A 182 11.86 -9.26 -10.54
CA TYR A 182 11.85 -8.24 -9.49
C TYR A 182 12.30 -6.88 -10.01
N VAL A 183 13.28 -6.87 -10.93
CA VAL A 183 13.70 -5.64 -11.62
C VAL A 183 12.53 -5.07 -12.41
N THR A 184 11.96 -5.86 -13.33
CA THR A 184 10.90 -5.40 -14.24
C THR A 184 9.72 -4.81 -13.48
N VAL A 185 9.14 -5.55 -12.53
CA VAL A 185 7.87 -5.12 -11.92
C VAL A 185 8.01 -3.91 -11.01
N GLN A 186 9.19 -3.69 -10.43
CA GLN A 186 9.42 -2.58 -9.48
C GLN A 186 9.97 -1.31 -10.15
N THR A 187 10.50 -1.38 -11.37
CA THR A 187 11.09 -0.22 -12.06
C THR A 187 10.37 0.19 -13.35
N TYR A 188 9.25 -0.46 -13.69
CA TYR A 188 8.55 -0.20 -14.95
C TYR A 188 7.66 1.05 -14.91
N LEU A 189 6.86 1.21 -13.85
CA LEU A 189 5.86 2.29 -13.76
C LEU A 189 6.38 3.54 -13.06
N LEU A 190 7.09 3.34 -11.94
CA LEU A 190 7.40 4.39 -10.98
C LEU A 190 8.83 4.89 -11.16
N GLU A 191 8.98 6.20 -11.19
CA GLU A 191 10.27 6.86 -11.36
C GLU A 191 10.70 7.50 -10.04
N VAL A 192 11.88 7.12 -9.57
CA VAL A 192 12.43 7.51 -8.26
C VAL A 192 13.62 8.45 -8.38
N SER A 193 13.87 9.20 -7.32
CA SER A 193 15.00 10.10 -7.15
C SER A 193 15.85 9.71 -5.93
N GLY A 194 16.92 10.47 -5.71
CA GLY A 194 17.85 10.25 -4.60
C GLY A 194 18.81 9.07 -4.79
N PRO A 195 19.83 8.97 -3.92
CA PRO A 195 20.83 7.91 -3.95
C PRO A 195 20.22 6.52 -3.77
N ILE A 196 20.98 5.50 -4.18
CA ILE A 196 20.66 4.11 -3.93
C ILE A 196 20.91 3.82 -2.43
N PRO A 197 19.92 3.34 -1.68
CA PRO A 197 20.14 2.97 -0.28
C PRO A 197 21.26 1.93 -0.14
N GLY A 198 22.27 2.23 0.67
CA GLY A 198 23.41 1.34 0.90
C GLY A 198 24.52 1.41 -0.16
N SER A 199 24.48 2.34 -1.12
CA SER A 199 25.59 2.53 -2.09
C SER A 199 26.76 3.36 -1.56
N ASP A 200 26.60 4.08 -0.45
CA ASP A 200 27.63 4.95 0.12
C ASP A 200 28.49 4.21 1.18
N GLU A 201 29.72 3.89 0.78
CA GLU A 201 30.98 3.91 1.57
C GLU A 201 31.09 3.15 2.92
N HIS A 202 31.34 1.83 2.84
CA HIS A 202 32.25 1.14 3.78
C HIS A 202 33.26 0.21 3.08
N ARG A 203 33.59 0.51 1.82
CA ARG A 203 34.65 -0.17 1.05
C ARG A 203 35.96 0.61 0.98
N ALA A 204 36.14 1.62 1.84
CA ALA A 204 37.42 2.26 2.11
C ALA A 204 37.78 1.99 3.59
N GLY A 205 38.54 0.94 3.85
CA GLY A 205 38.98 0.66 5.24
C GLY A 205 39.42 -0.75 5.58
N LEU A 206 39.71 -1.63 4.62
CA LEU A 206 40.43 -2.89 4.88
C LEU A 206 41.45 -3.13 3.76
N ASN A 207 42.60 -2.48 3.89
CA ASN A 207 43.91 -2.96 3.46
C ASN A 207 44.86 -2.81 4.64
#